data_AF-A0A1I1V5I3-F1
#
_entry.id   AF-A0A1I1V5I3-F1
#
_cell.length_a   1.000
_cell.length_b   1.000
_cell.length_c   1.000
_cell.angle_alpha   90.00
_cell.angle_beta   90.00
_cell.angle_gamma   90.00
#
_symmetry.space_group_name_H-M   'P 1'
#
loop_
_entity.id
_entity.type
_entity.pdbx_description
1 polymer ?
#
loop_
_entity_poly.entity_id
_entity_poly.type
_entity_poly.pdbx_seq_one_letter_code
_entity_poly.pdbx_strand_id
1 'polypeptide(L)'
;MLAAWALRNSKPLAGVGAALALLALAGLGFWRGVAVIERLQAQAAASARAERDAHWRAEIAAANALAERARAEQAQAVAAIEARAAGDARRLQTELNAMEAANAALAGGDRCGLERDRVRLLDGAR
;
A
#
# COMPACT_ATOMS: atom_id res chain seq x y z
N MET A 1 61.70 52.42 -17.95
CA MET A 1 62.40 51.95 -16.73
C MET A 1 61.96 50.55 -16.30
N LEU A 2 60.66 50.25 -16.22
CA LEU A 2 60.14 48.90 -15.86
C LEU A 2 60.60 47.78 -16.82
N ALA A 3 60.60 48.03 -18.13
CA ALA A 3 61.02 47.03 -19.12
C ALA A 3 62.51 46.63 -18.99
N ALA A 4 63.40 47.58 -18.70
CA ALA A 4 64.83 47.31 -18.51
C ALA A 4 65.13 46.55 -17.21
N TRP A 5 64.36 46.83 -16.15
CA TRP A 5 64.41 46.07 -14.89
C TRP A 5 63.90 44.63 -15.08
N ALA A 6 62.78 44.47 -15.80
CA ALA A 6 62.21 43.15 -16.11
C ALA A 6 63.15 42.32 -16.98
N LEU A 7 63.85 42.92 -17.93
CA LEU A 7 64.82 42.22 -18.78
C LEU A 7 66.02 41.69 -17.97
N ARG A 8 66.51 42.49 -17.01
CA ARG A 8 67.59 42.12 -16.07
C ARG A 8 67.17 41.04 -15.08
N ASN A 9 65.90 41.01 -14.69
CA ASN A 9 65.32 40.05 -13.73
C ASN A 9 64.47 38.96 -14.41
N SER A 10 64.65 38.71 -15.70
CA SER A 10 63.83 37.79 -16.49
C SER A 10 63.88 36.33 -16.01
N LYS A 11 65.06 35.85 -15.59
CA LYS A 11 65.25 34.48 -15.06
C LYS A 11 64.47 34.21 -13.76
N PRO A 12 64.59 35.02 -12.70
CA PRO A 12 63.79 34.80 -11.49
C PRO A 12 62.28 35.02 -11.74
N LEU A 13 61.89 35.96 -12.60
CA LEU A 13 60.48 36.15 -12.99
C LEU A 13 59.92 34.91 -13.70
N ALA A 14 60.68 34.30 -14.61
CA ALA A 14 60.29 33.05 -15.27
C ALA A 14 60.17 31.88 -14.27
N GLY A 15 61.09 31.78 -13.29
CA GLY A 15 61.02 30.78 -12.23
C GLY A 15 59.78 30.91 -11.35
N VAL A 16 59.44 32.14 -10.93
CA VAL A 16 58.21 32.41 -10.18
C VAL A 16 56.97 32.12 -11.01
N GLY A 17 56.95 32.52 -12.28
CA GLY A 17 55.84 32.22 -13.20
C GLY A 17 55.60 30.72 -13.37
N ALA A 18 56.67 29.94 -13.55
CA ALA A 18 56.59 28.48 -13.64
C ALA A 18 56.08 27.84 -12.33
N ALA A 19 56.55 28.31 -11.18
CA ALA A 19 56.10 27.83 -9.88
C ALA A 19 54.60 28.12 -9.64
N LEU A 20 54.13 29.32 -10.00
CA LEU A 20 52.72 29.68 -9.90
C LEU A 20 51.85 28.85 -10.86
N ALA A 21 52.33 28.60 -12.08
CA ALA A 21 51.62 27.73 -13.02
C ALA A 21 51.49 26.29 -12.50
N LEU A 22 52.55 25.74 -11.91
CA LEU A 22 52.51 24.42 -11.29
C LEU A 22 51.54 24.36 -10.10
N LEU A 23 51.54 25.38 -9.24
CA LEU A 23 50.59 25.47 -8.12
C LEU A 23 49.14 25.56 -8.61
N ALA A 24 48.88 26.34 -9.65
CA ALA A 24 47.54 26.46 -10.23
C ALA A 24 47.07 25.10 -10.82
N LEU A 25 47.94 24.39 -11.53
CA LEU A 25 47.64 23.06 -12.07
C LEU A 25 47.40 22.04 -10.95
N ALA A 26 48.21 22.07 -9.89
CA ALA A 26 48.03 21.20 -8.73
C ALA A 26 46.70 21.49 -8.01
N GLY A 27 46.36 22.76 -7.81
CA GLY A 27 45.09 23.20 -7.22
C GLY A 27 43.88 22.77 -8.06
N LEU A 28 43.95 22.92 -9.38
CA LEU A 28 42.93 22.44 -10.32
C LEU A 28 42.78 20.92 -10.27
N GLY A 29 43.90 20.17 -10.26
CA GLY A 29 43.90 18.72 -10.16
C GLY A 29 43.25 18.24 -8.85
N PHE A 30 43.63 18.86 -7.74
CA PHE A 30 43.05 18.58 -6.42
C PHE A 30 41.54 18.85 -6.40
N TRP A 31 41.12 20.03 -6.87
CA TRP A 31 39.70 20.40 -6.92
C TRP A 31 38.88 19.45 -7.78
N ARG A 32 39.40 19.04 -8.95
CA ARG A 32 38.74 18.04 -9.80
C ARG A 32 38.66 16.68 -9.11
N GLY A 33 39.70 16.27 -8.39
CA GLY A 33 39.71 15.04 -7.61
C GLY A 33 38.59 15.03 -6.56
N VAL A 34 38.49 16.09 -5.76
CA VAL A 34 37.44 16.25 -4.75
C VAL A 34 36.04 16.24 -5.40
N ALA A 35 35.85 16.98 -6.49
CA ALA A 35 34.57 17.03 -7.19
C ALA A 35 34.14 15.66 -7.77
N VAL A 36 35.08 14.82 -8.19
CA VAL A 36 34.76 13.45 -8.64
C VAL A 36 34.35 12.56 -7.48
N ILE A 37 35.02 12.66 -6.33
CA ILE A 37 34.65 11.89 -5.13
C ILE A 37 33.24 12.24 -4.66
N GLU A 38 32.90 13.53 -4.60
CA GLU A 38 31.54 13.98 -4.24
C GLU A 38 30.48 13.43 -5.20
N ARG A 39 30.77 13.43 -6.51
CA ARG A 39 29.88 12.86 -7.53
C ARG A 39 29.67 11.37 -7.35
N LEU A 40 30.74 10.61 -7.10
CA LEU A 40 30.66 9.16 -6.86
C LEU A 40 29.85 8.86 -5.60
N GLN A 41 30.05 9.63 -4.53
CA GLN A 41 29.27 9.48 -3.30
C GLN A 41 27.79 9.79 -3.52
N ALA A 42 27.47 10.85 -4.26
CA ALA A 42 26.09 11.20 -4.60
C ALA A 42 25.42 10.12 -5.46
N GLN A 43 26.15 9.56 -6.44
CA GLN A 43 25.66 8.47 -7.28
C GLN A 43 25.42 7.19 -6.47
N ALA A 44 26.35 6.80 -5.59
CA ALA A 44 26.19 5.64 -4.73
C ALA A 44 25.01 5.79 -3.76
N ALA A 45 24.82 7.00 -3.20
CA ALA A 45 23.67 7.28 -2.36
C ALA A 45 22.36 7.24 -3.14
N ALA A 46 22.35 7.71 -4.39
CA ALA A 46 21.18 7.66 -5.27
C ALA A 46 20.82 6.22 -5.67
N SER A 47 21.80 5.40 -6.05
CA SER A 47 21.56 4.00 -6.40
C SER A 47 21.05 3.20 -5.20
N ALA A 48 21.66 3.37 -4.02
CA ALA A 48 21.22 2.69 -2.80
C ALA A 48 19.81 3.11 -2.34
N ARG A 49 19.38 4.35 -2.63
CA ARG A 49 17.99 4.77 -2.42
C ARG A 49 17.07 4.11 -3.44
N ALA A 50 17.42 4.16 -4.73
CA ALA A 50 16.62 3.57 -5.79
C ALA A 50 16.40 2.05 -5.60
N GLU A 51 17.42 1.31 -5.18
CA GLU A 51 17.32 -0.13 -4.88
C GLU A 51 16.37 -0.40 -3.72
N ARG A 52 16.48 0.36 -2.62
CA ARG A 52 15.58 0.22 -1.48
C ARG A 52 14.15 0.61 -1.81
N ASP A 53 13.96 1.70 -2.56
CA ASP A 53 12.64 2.14 -3.01
C ASP A 53 12.01 1.10 -3.94
N ALA A 54 12.79 0.51 -4.85
CA ALA A 54 12.32 -0.56 -5.72
C ALA A 54 11.91 -1.81 -4.91
N HIS A 55 12.74 -2.22 -3.95
CA HIS A 55 12.44 -3.35 -3.07
C HIS A 55 11.16 -3.12 -2.27
N TRP A 56 11.05 -1.99 -1.58
CA TRP A 56 9.86 -1.71 -0.77
C TRP A 56 8.61 -1.49 -1.61
N ARG A 57 8.72 -0.90 -2.80
CA ARG A 57 7.58 -0.82 -3.73
C ARG A 57 7.09 -2.19 -4.15
N ALA A 58 8.00 -3.15 -4.40
CA ALA A 58 7.63 -4.52 -4.72
C ALA A 58 6.95 -5.22 -3.54
N GLU A 59 7.50 -5.10 -2.33
CA GLU A 59 6.92 -5.67 -1.11
C GLU A 59 5.52 -5.10 -0.82
N ILE A 60 5.36 -3.77 -0.93
CA ILE A 60 4.05 -3.11 -0.74
C ILE A 60 3.04 -3.57 -1.80
N ALA A 61 3.47 -3.70 -3.07
CA ALA A 61 2.59 -4.19 -4.12
C ALA A 61 2.15 -5.64 -3.86
N ALA A 62 3.05 -6.51 -3.40
CA ALA A 62 2.74 -7.88 -3.03
C ALA A 62 1.77 -7.94 -1.83
N ALA A 63 2.03 -7.16 -0.79
CA ALA A 63 1.17 -7.07 0.39
C ALA A 63 -0.24 -6.56 0.04
N ASN A 64 -0.33 -5.53 -0.81
CA ASN A 64 -1.62 -5.02 -1.27
C ASN A 64 -2.38 -6.07 -2.10
N ALA A 65 -1.70 -6.80 -2.98
CA ALA A 65 -2.33 -7.87 -3.75
C ALA A 65 -2.89 -8.99 -2.86
N LEU A 66 -2.19 -9.35 -1.78
CA LEU A 66 -2.67 -10.31 -0.79
C LEU A 66 -3.89 -9.77 -0.02
N ALA A 67 -3.84 -8.50 0.42
CA ALA A 67 -4.94 -7.87 1.13
C ALA A 67 -6.21 -7.78 0.26
N GLU A 68 -6.08 -7.43 -1.02
CA GLU A 68 -7.21 -7.38 -1.95
C GLU A 68 -7.82 -8.77 -2.21
N ARG A 69 -6.99 -9.82 -2.32
CA ARG A 69 -7.49 -11.20 -2.41
C ARG A 69 -8.27 -11.60 -1.16
N ALA A 70 -7.73 -11.33 0.02
CA ALA A 70 -8.40 -11.63 1.28
C ALA A 70 -9.74 -10.87 1.42
N ARG A 71 -9.78 -9.59 1.01
CA ARG A 71 -11.03 -8.80 0.98
C ARG A 71 -12.06 -9.39 0.01
N ALA A 72 -11.63 -9.82 -1.17
CA ALA A 72 -12.51 -10.46 -2.14
C ALA A 72 -13.08 -11.78 -1.62
N GLU A 73 -12.25 -12.62 -1.00
CA GLU A 73 -12.68 -13.88 -0.38
C GLU A 73 -13.66 -13.64 0.77
N GLN A 74 -13.39 -12.66 1.63
CA GLN A 74 -14.30 -12.27 2.70
C GLN A 74 -15.63 -11.74 2.16
N ALA A 75 -15.61 -10.90 1.13
CA ALA A 75 -16.83 -10.40 0.50
C ALA A 75 -17.68 -11.53 -0.09
N GLN A 76 -17.05 -12.52 -0.73
CA GLN A 76 -17.75 -13.70 -1.24
C GLN A 76 -18.33 -14.55 -0.10
N ALA A 77 -17.59 -14.76 0.98
CA ALA A 77 -18.06 -15.51 2.13
C ALA A 77 -19.26 -14.82 2.80
N VAL A 78 -19.20 -13.50 2.98
CA VAL A 78 -20.30 -12.70 3.52
C VAL A 78 -21.52 -12.79 2.60
N ALA A 79 -21.35 -12.61 1.29
CA ALA A 79 -22.45 -12.70 0.34
C ALA A 79 -23.14 -14.08 0.36
N ALA A 80 -22.37 -15.16 0.52
CA ALA A 80 -22.92 -16.51 0.65
C ALA A 80 -23.73 -16.69 1.96
N ILE A 81 -23.23 -16.15 3.08
CA ILE A 81 -23.94 -16.17 4.37
C ILE A 81 -25.23 -15.37 4.29
N GLU A 82 -25.18 -14.15 3.73
CA GLU A 82 -26.35 -13.29 3.54
C GLU A 82 -27.40 -13.93 2.64
N ALA A 83 -26.98 -14.55 1.53
CA ALA A 83 -27.89 -15.26 0.62
C ALA A 83 -28.60 -16.42 1.35
N ARG A 84 -27.86 -17.19 2.16
CA ARG A 84 -28.44 -18.27 2.98
C ARG A 84 -29.42 -17.74 4.01
N ALA A 85 -29.04 -16.72 4.77
CA ALA A 85 -29.90 -16.10 5.78
C ALA A 85 -31.18 -15.53 5.16
N ALA A 86 -31.09 -14.88 3.99
CA ALA A 86 -32.26 -14.38 3.26
C ALA A 86 -33.15 -15.51 2.72
N GLY A 87 -32.58 -16.68 2.39
CA GLY A 87 -33.32 -17.87 2.04
C GLY A 87 -34.09 -18.44 3.24
N ASP A 88 -33.41 -18.61 4.36
CA ASP A 88 -34.00 -19.12 5.61
C ASP A 88 -35.09 -18.18 6.14
N ALA A 89 -34.87 -16.87 6.12
CA ALA A 89 -35.87 -15.88 6.52
C ALA A 89 -37.14 -15.97 5.66
N ARG A 90 -37.00 -16.10 4.33
CA ARG A 90 -38.14 -16.28 3.42
C ARG A 90 -38.89 -17.59 3.67
N ARG A 91 -38.17 -18.69 3.93
CA ARG A 91 -38.77 -19.98 4.27
C ARG A 91 -39.56 -19.88 5.58
N LEU A 92 -38.94 -19.36 6.63
CA LEU A 92 -39.58 -19.19 7.94
C LEU A 92 -40.79 -18.26 7.88
N GLN A 93 -40.72 -17.17 7.11
CA GLN A 93 -41.87 -16.29 6.90
C GLN A 93 -43.02 -17.01 6.19
N THR A 94 -42.70 -17.85 5.20
CA THR A 94 -43.71 -18.65 4.48
C THR A 94 -44.36 -19.67 5.40
N GLU A 95 -43.56 -20.36 6.22
CA GLU A 95 -44.05 -21.31 7.24
C GLU A 95 -44.94 -20.61 8.27
N LEU A 96 -44.53 -19.44 8.77
CA LEU A 96 -45.31 -18.65 9.71
C LEU A 96 -46.66 -18.22 9.11
N ASN A 97 -46.67 -17.64 7.91
CA ASN A 97 -47.90 -17.23 7.24
C ASN A 97 -48.85 -18.41 7.01
N ALA A 98 -48.31 -19.58 6.65
CA ALA A 98 -49.09 -20.81 6.48
C ALA A 98 -49.69 -21.28 7.82
N MET A 99 -48.94 -21.22 8.91
CA MET A 99 -49.43 -21.55 10.25
C MET A 99 -50.49 -20.56 10.73
N GLU A 100 -50.33 -19.26 10.48
CA GLU A 100 -51.32 -18.24 10.81
C GLU A 100 -52.63 -18.47 10.06
N ALA A 101 -52.56 -18.76 8.75
CA ALA A 101 -53.73 -19.10 7.95
C ALA A 101 -54.41 -20.39 8.43
N ALA A 102 -53.64 -21.43 8.75
CA ALA A 102 -54.18 -22.69 9.28
C ALA A 102 -54.83 -22.49 10.66
N ASN A 103 -54.24 -21.68 11.53
CA ASN A 103 -54.80 -21.35 12.84
C ASN A 103 -56.12 -20.55 12.72
N ALA A 104 -56.19 -19.60 11.79
CA ALA A 104 -57.41 -18.84 11.51
C ALA A 104 -58.56 -19.72 10.99
N ALA A 105 -58.24 -20.83 10.31
CA ALA A 105 -59.22 -21.78 9.80
C ALA A 105 -59.75 -22.77 10.88
N LEU A 106 -59.14 -22.83 12.07
CA LEU A 106 -59.61 -23.71 13.16
C LEU A 106 -60.92 -23.22 13.77
N ALA A 107 -61.66 -24.14 14.39
CA ALA A 107 -62.94 -23.83 15.05
C ALA A 107 -62.75 -22.84 16.21
N GLY A 108 -63.24 -21.61 16.04
CA GLY A 108 -63.00 -20.52 16.99
C GLY A 108 -61.61 -19.90 16.87
N GLY A 109 -61.15 -19.68 15.63
CA GLY A 109 -59.93 -18.94 15.30
C GLY A 109 -59.80 -17.59 16.02
N ASP A 110 -60.93 -16.96 16.30
CA ASP A 110 -61.04 -15.66 16.99
C ASP A 110 -60.86 -15.75 18.51
N ARG A 111 -60.86 -16.97 19.09
CA ARG A 111 -60.72 -17.20 20.54
C ARG A 111 -59.24 -17.26 20.94
N CYS A 112 -58.90 -16.59 22.04
CA CYS A 112 -57.56 -16.63 22.65
C CYS A 112 -57.34 -17.94 23.44
N GLY A 113 -56.20 -18.61 23.24
CA GLY A 113 -55.76 -19.77 24.04
C GLY A 113 -55.22 -20.96 23.23
N LEU A 114 -54.48 -21.85 23.89
CA LEU A 114 -53.91 -23.07 23.31
C LEU A 114 -54.90 -24.24 23.48
N GLU A 115 -55.82 -24.41 22.52
CA GLU A 115 -56.69 -25.59 22.44
C GLU A 115 -55.96 -26.77 21.77
N ARG A 116 -56.46 -28.00 21.95
CA ARG A 116 -55.83 -29.25 21.47
C ARG A 116 -55.41 -29.20 19.99
N ASP A 117 -56.24 -28.62 19.13
CA ASP A 117 -55.97 -28.55 17.68
C ASP A 117 -54.90 -27.52 17.35
N ARG A 118 -54.81 -26.42 18.12
CA ARG A 118 -53.71 -25.44 18.02
C ARG A 118 -52.37 -26.02 18.47
N VAL A 119 -52.37 -26.82 19.54
CA VAL A 119 -51.16 -27.51 20.00
C VAL A 119 -50.66 -28.50 18.95
N ARG A 120 -51.57 -29.29 18.34
CA ARG A 120 -51.23 -30.20 17.23
C ARG A 120 -50.62 -29.48 16.02
N LEU A 121 -51.18 -28.33 15.64
CA LEU A 121 -50.66 -27.51 14.56
C LEU A 121 -49.23 -27.02 14.84
N LEU A 122 -48.93 -26.63 16.09
CA LEU A 122 -47.60 -26.16 16.51
C LEU A 122 -46.58 -27.30 16.62
N ASP A 123 -47.00 -28.46 17.12
CA ASP A 123 -46.14 -29.65 17.26
C ASP A 123 -45.89 -30.39 15.93
N GLY A 124 -46.51 -29.92 14.83
CA GLY A 124 -46.44 -30.58 13.52
C GLY A 124 -47.12 -31.95 13.47
N ALA A 125 -47.86 -32.31 14.51
CA ALA A 125 -48.61 -33.55 14.61
C ALA A 125 -49.91 -33.43 13.80
N ARG A 126 -49.97 -34.09 12.65
CA ARG A 126 -51.21 -34.22 11.85
C ARG A 126 -52.26 -35.05 12.57
#